data_AF-A0A1Y1LB12-F1
#
_entry.id   AF-A0A1Y1LB12-F1
#
_cell.length_a   1.000
_cell.length_b   1.000
_cell.length_c   1.000
_cell.angle_alpha   90.00
_cell.angle_beta   90.00
_cell.angle_gamma   90.00
#
_symmetry.space_group_name_H-M   'P 1'
#
loop_
_entity.id
_entity.type
_entity.pdbx_description
1 polymer ?
#
loop_
_entity_poly.entity_id
_entity_poly.type
_entity_poly.pdbx_seq_one_letter_code
_entity_poly.pdbx_strand_id
1 'polypeptide(L)'
;PPALLPPPEGIFRSFDDLMASVQRVAKDQGYGIVKLRASNYRDGKPTRYDLVCDRGGVKYNSTAKKRNPSTRKIDCPFRAKAVCEVQLGNQWRFALQEPRHNHEPRVPSGTPGQENAPLATTIRSFTNKLDRLSHDIAQGFIRIEQRLDNIE
;
A
#
# COMPACT_ATOMS: atom_id res chain seq x y z
N PRO A 1 -0.47 -18.64 -17.52
CA PRO A 1 -0.18 -17.19 -17.42
C PRO A 1 1.25 -16.88 -17.89
N PRO A 2 1.48 -15.80 -18.65
CA PRO A 2 2.84 -15.36 -18.98
C PRO A 2 3.61 -15.10 -17.70
N ALA A 3 4.82 -15.65 -17.61
CA ALA A 3 5.65 -15.53 -16.42
C ALA A 3 6.18 -14.10 -16.32
N LEU A 4 5.81 -13.39 -15.24
CA LEU A 4 6.39 -12.09 -14.92
C LEU A 4 7.89 -12.27 -14.66
N LEU A 5 8.73 -11.44 -15.30
CA LEU A 5 10.16 -11.54 -15.10
C LEU A 5 10.54 -10.92 -13.74
N PRO A 6 11.24 -11.65 -12.86
CA PRO A 6 11.73 -11.10 -11.62
C PRO A 6 12.88 -10.11 -11.88
N PRO A 7 13.15 -9.15 -10.97
CA PRO A 7 14.32 -8.29 -11.07
C PRO A 7 15.60 -9.12 -10.94
N PRO A 8 16.68 -8.79 -11.66
CA PRO A 8 17.93 -9.51 -11.55
C PRO A 8 18.56 -9.33 -10.16
N GLU A 9 19.23 -10.37 -9.69
CA GLU A 9 20.08 -10.30 -8.49
C GLU A 9 21.27 -9.36 -8.71
N GLY A 10 21.75 -8.73 -7.64
CA GLY A 10 22.84 -7.77 -7.77
C GLY A 10 23.32 -7.18 -6.45
N ILE A 11 24.43 -6.45 -6.56
CA ILE A 11 25.05 -5.72 -5.45
C ILE A 11 24.99 -4.22 -5.76
N PHE A 12 24.60 -3.44 -4.76
CA PHE A 12 24.31 -2.01 -4.88
C PHE A 12 25.03 -1.23 -3.79
N ARG A 13 25.36 0.03 -4.09
CA ARG A 13 26.07 0.91 -3.15
C ARG A 13 25.21 1.32 -1.95
N SER A 14 23.91 1.46 -2.17
CA SER A 14 22.94 1.83 -1.14
C SER A 14 21.65 1.04 -1.28
N PHE A 15 20.84 1.04 -0.21
CA PHE A 15 19.50 0.45 -0.25
C PHE A 15 18.60 1.17 -1.27
N ASP A 16 18.74 2.49 -1.39
CA ASP A 16 17.91 3.29 -2.28
C ASP A 16 18.22 2.99 -3.75
N ASP A 17 19.51 2.81 -4.10
CA ASP A 17 19.92 2.37 -5.44
C ASP A 17 19.37 0.99 -5.78
N LEU A 18 19.46 0.05 -4.82
CA LEU A 18 18.89 -1.29 -4.93
C LEU A 18 17.40 -1.21 -5.21
N MET A 19 16.66 -0.48 -4.37
CA MET A 19 15.22 -0.37 -4.48
C MET A 19 14.80 0.32 -5.78
N ALA A 20 15.51 1.36 -6.21
CA ALA A 20 15.24 2.06 -7.46
C ALA A 20 15.44 1.16 -8.68
N SER A 21 16.51 0.37 -8.72
CA SER A 21 16.79 -0.59 -9.79
C SER A 21 15.73 -1.69 -9.84
N VAL A 22 15.44 -2.30 -8.69
CA VAL A 22 14.44 -3.37 -8.55
C VAL A 22 13.04 -2.88 -8.94
N GLN A 23 12.66 -1.67 -8.50
CA GLN A 23 11.35 -1.12 -8.79
C GLN A 23 11.18 -0.74 -10.26
N ARG A 24 12.26 -0.38 -10.96
CA ARG A 24 12.22 -0.10 -12.40
C ARG A 24 11.77 -1.33 -13.19
N VAL A 25 12.46 -2.46 -12.98
CA VAL A 25 12.11 -3.74 -13.63
C VAL A 25 10.69 -4.17 -13.25
N ALA A 26 10.33 -4.07 -11.97
CA ALA A 26 8.99 -4.42 -11.51
C ALA A 26 7.90 -3.59 -12.23
N LYS A 27 8.10 -2.28 -12.37
CA LYS A 27 7.17 -1.38 -13.07
C LYS A 27 7.03 -1.75 -14.55
N ASP A 28 8.15 -2.00 -15.23
CA ASP A 28 8.15 -2.39 -16.65
C ASP A 28 7.40 -3.71 -16.87
N GLN A 29 7.45 -4.61 -15.88
CA GLN A 29 6.72 -5.88 -15.86
C GLN A 29 5.29 -5.78 -15.29
N GLY A 30 4.83 -4.58 -14.91
CA GLY A 30 3.47 -4.36 -14.42
C GLY A 30 3.20 -4.86 -13.00
N TYR A 31 4.19 -4.93 -12.12
CA TYR A 31 3.99 -5.21 -10.70
C TYR A 31 4.78 -4.26 -9.80
N GLY A 32 4.52 -4.30 -8.50
CA GLY A 32 5.28 -3.52 -7.52
C GLY A 32 6.00 -4.44 -6.55
N ILE A 33 7.15 -4.00 -6.05
CA ILE A 33 7.84 -4.61 -4.91
C ILE A 33 7.73 -3.66 -3.72
N VAL A 34 7.46 -4.20 -2.53
CA VAL A 34 7.27 -3.45 -1.29
C VAL A 34 8.06 -4.07 -0.14
N LYS A 35 8.41 -3.25 0.85
CA LYS A 35 9.07 -3.70 2.08
C LYS A 35 8.04 -4.42 2.95
N LEU A 36 8.28 -5.70 3.26
CA LEU A 36 7.45 -6.46 4.18
C LEU A 36 7.90 -6.25 5.63
N ARG A 37 9.20 -6.41 5.87
CA ARG A 37 9.78 -6.39 7.21
C ARG A 37 11.18 -5.80 7.16
N ALA A 38 11.52 -5.01 8.18
CA ALA A 38 12.87 -4.57 8.47
C ALA A 38 13.42 -5.41 9.64
N SER A 39 14.70 -5.81 9.57
CA SER A 39 15.34 -6.65 10.58
C SER A 39 16.86 -6.43 10.61
N ASN A 40 17.52 -7.09 11.58
CA ASN A 40 18.97 -7.04 11.77
C ASN A 40 19.47 -5.59 11.94
N TYR A 41 19.08 -4.93 13.03
CA TYR A 41 19.40 -3.53 13.25
C TYR A 41 20.85 -3.37 13.76
N ARG A 42 21.57 -2.38 13.24
CA ARG A 42 22.87 -1.92 13.72
C ARG A 42 22.84 -0.40 13.84
N ASP A 43 23.25 0.13 14.97
CA ASP A 43 23.24 1.58 15.25
C ASP A 43 21.88 2.24 14.95
N GLY A 44 20.79 1.56 15.33
CA GLY A 44 19.42 2.01 15.09
C GLY A 44 18.95 1.89 13.63
N LYS A 45 19.78 1.42 12.70
CA LYS A 45 19.46 1.29 11.27
C LYS A 45 19.26 -0.17 10.87
N PRO A 46 18.18 -0.52 10.14
CA PRO A 46 17.97 -1.87 9.65
C PRO A 46 18.99 -2.23 8.57
N THR A 47 19.60 -3.41 8.69
CA THR A 47 20.56 -3.95 7.69
C THR A 47 19.96 -5.05 6.83
N ARG A 48 18.68 -5.39 7.04
CA ARG A 48 17.96 -6.35 6.21
C ARG A 48 16.52 -5.92 5.99
N TYR A 49 16.07 -6.02 4.75
CA TYR A 49 14.67 -5.91 4.37
C TYR A 49 14.20 -7.18 3.67
N ASP A 50 13.07 -7.72 4.13
CA ASP A 50 12.34 -8.73 3.38
C ASP A 50 11.39 -7.98 2.42
N LEU A 51 11.40 -8.36 1.15
CA LEU A 51 10.68 -7.71 0.05
C LEU A 51 9.65 -8.68 -0.54
N VAL A 52 8.48 -8.14 -0.89
CA VAL A 52 7.37 -8.92 -1.47
C VAL A 52 6.71 -8.15 -2.61
N CYS A 53 5.91 -8.84 -3.40
CA CYS A 53 5.03 -8.19 -4.38
C CYS A 53 3.96 -7.33 -3.67
N ASP A 54 3.50 -6.26 -4.32
CA ASP A 54 2.38 -5.41 -3.86
C ASP A 54 1.07 -6.19 -3.67
N ARG A 55 0.93 -7.31 -4.39
CA ARG A 55 -0.17 -8.28 -4.26
C ARG A 55 0.12 -9.43 -3.28
N GLY A 56 1.27 -9.39 -2.62
CA GLY A 56 1.70 -10.38 -1.64
C GLY A 56 0.95 -10.30 -0.31
N GLY A 57 0.92 -11.44 0.39
CA GLY A 57 0.27 -11.60 1.68
C GLY A 57 -1.25 -11.75 1.59
N VAL A 58 -1.85 -12.07 2.74
CA VAL A 58 -3.27 -12.41 2.83
C VAL A 58 -4.13 -11.17 3.09
N LYS A 59 -5.32 -11.15 2.49
CA LYS A 59 -6.35 -10.16 2.80
C LYS A 59 -6.82 -10.34 4.24
N TYR A 60 -6.69 -9.30 5.06
CA TYR A 60 -7.34 -9.30 6.37
C TYR A 60 -8.85 -9.15 6.19
N ASN A 61 -9.61 -10.14 6.64
CA ASN A 61 -11.07 -10.08 6.67
C ASN A 61 -11.52 -9.70 8.09
N SER A 62 -11.94 -8.44 8.28
CA SER A 62 -12.46 -8.01 9.57
C SER A 62 -13.97 -8.23 9.64
N THR A 63 -14.43 -9.01 10.60
CA THR A 63 -15.87 -9.19 10.89
C THR A 63 -16.55 -7.90 11.35
N ALA A 64 -15.78 -6.94 11.87
CA ALA A 64 -16.28 -5.69 12.45
C ALA A 64 -16.52 -4.54 11.45
N LYS A 65 -16.22 -4.70 10.15
CA LYS A 65 -16.36 -3.60 9.18
C LYS A 65 -17.66 -3.70 8.38
N LYS A 66 -18.48 -2.64 8.45
CA LYS A 66 -19.64 -2.41 7.57
C LYS A 66 -19.26 -2.18 6.08
N ARG A 67 -17.98 -2.00 5.74
CA ARG A 67 -17.49 -1.81 4.36
C ARG A 67 -16.61 -2.97 3.91
N ASN A 68 -16.79 -3.41 2.66
CA ASN A 68 -15.90 -4.39 2.02
C ASN A 68 -14.50 -3.81 1.81
N PRO A 69 -13.44 -4.38 2.43
CA PRO A 69 -12.08 -3.91 2.17
C PRO A 69 -11.64 -4.28 0.75
N SER A 70 -11.34 -3.27 -0.07
CA SER A 70 -10.75 -3.42 -1.40
C SER A 70 -9.23 -3.53 -1.31
N THR A 71 -8.73 -4.61 -0.69
CA THR A 71 -7.30 -4.91 -0.80
C THR A 71 -7.01 -5.68 -2.08
N ARG A 72 -5.83 -5.43 -2.64
CA ARG A 72 -5.31 -6.07 -3.85
C ARG A 72 -4.47 -7.31 -3.55
N LYS A 73 -4.37 -7.66 -2.27
CA LYS A 73 -3.66 -8.83 -1.78
C LYS A 73 -4.35 -10.11 -2.23
N ILE A 74 -3.60 -10.98 -2.89
CA ILE A 74 -4.04 -12.28 -3.41
C ILE A 74 -3.03 -13.37 -3.05
N ASP A 75 -2.22 -13.11 -2.02
CA ASP A 75 -1.16 -14.01 -1.56
C ASP A 75 -0.16 -14.39 -2.66
N CYS A 76 0.33 -13.39 -3.39
CA CYS A 76 1.38 -13.61 -4.38
C CYS A 76 2.65 -14.20 -3.73
N PRO A 77 3.22 -15.29 -4.28
CA PRO A 77 4.33 -16.01 -3.64
C PRO A 77 5.69 -15.31 -3.81
N PHE A 78 5.81 -14.36 -4.74
CA PHE A 78 7.05 -13.61 -4.98
C PHE A 78 7.68 -13.06 -3.69
N ARG A 79 8.94 -13.42 -3.45
CA ARG A 79 9.73 -13.00 -2.29
C ARG A 79 11.18 -12.74 -2.67
N ALA A 80 11.75 -11.71 -2.08
CA ALA A 80 13.16 -11.37 -2.20
C ALA A 80 13.67 -10.78 -0.88
N LYS A 81 14.99 -10.63 -0.76
CA LYS A 81 15.64 -9.98 0.38
C LYS A 81 16.66 -8.96 -0.11
N ALA A 82 16.77 -7.86 0.63
CA ALA A 82 17.86 -6.90 0.53
C ALA A 82 18.67 -6.93 1.82
N VAL A 83 19.96 -7.22 1.75
CA VAL A 83 20.84 -7.37 2.92
C VAL A 83 22.06 -6.48 2.74
N CYS A 84 22.37 -5.67 3.75
CA CYS A 84 23.62 -4.95 3.86
C CYS A 84 24.71 -5.89 4.38
N GLU A 85 25.70 -6.18 3.55
CA GLU A 85 26.77 -7.11 3.85
C GLU A 85 28.05 -6.38 4.22
N VAL A 86 28.52 -6.59 5.46
CA VAL A 86 29.76 -5.98 5.95
C VAL A 86 30.97 -6.44 5.15
N GLN A 87 30.98 -7.72 4.75
CA GLN A 87 32.03 -8.33 3.94
C GLN A 87 32.16 -7.70 2.55
N LEU A 88 31.10 -7.06 2.05
CA LEU A 88 31.09 -6.31 0.79
C LEU A 88 31.32 -4.80 1.01
N GLY A 89 31.90 -4.40 2.14
CA GLY A 89 32.13 -2.98 2.45
C GLY A 89 30.82 -2.21 2.69
N ASN A 90 29.85 -2.83 3.38
CA ASN A 90 28.51 -2.28 3.64
C ASN A 90 27.67 -2.03 2.38
N GLN A 91 27.92 -2.81 1.32
CA GLN A 91 27.07 -2.82 0.13
C GLN A 91 25.82 -3.67 0.33
N TRP A 92 24.81 -3.40 -0.48
CA TRP A 92 23.50 -4.03 -0.42
C TRP A 92 23.36 -5.12 -1.48
N ARG A 93 23.15 -6.36 -1.05
CA ARG A 93 22.84 -7.48 -1.93
C ARG A 93 21.32 -7.65 -2.05
N PHE A 94 20.82 -7.63 -3.28
CA PHE A 94 19.48 -8.10 -3.61
C PHE A 94 19.55 -9.58 -4.02
N ALA A 95 18.75 -10.42 -3.36
CA ALA A 95 18.67 -11.85 -3.66
C ALA A 95 17.20 -12.27 -3.75
N LEU A 96 16.87 -13.01 -4.79
CA LEU A 96 15.56 -13.62 -4.98
C LEU A 96 15.42 -14.82 -4.04
N GLN A 97 14.22 -15.00 -3.51
CA GLN A 97 13.87 -16.19 -2.73
C GLN A 97 12.84 -17.03 -3.48
N GLU A 98 11.86 -16.37 -4.09
CA GLU A 98 10.83 -16.98 -4.93
C GLU A 98 10.50 -16.01 -6.07
N PRO A 99 10.85 -16.33 -7.33
CA PRO A 99 10.58 -15.47 -8.48
C PRO A 99 9.15 -15.56 -9.00
N ARG A 100 8.36 -16.56 -8.60
CA ARG A 100 7.04 -16.82 -9.19
C ARG A 100 6.00 -15.77 -8.77
N HIS A 101 5.13 -15.46 -9.73
CA HIS A 101 3.92 -14.68 -9.50
C HIS A 101 2.69 -15.52 -9.86
N ASN A 102 1.60 -15.31 -9.12
CA ASN A 102 0.31 -15.96 -9.36
C ASN A 102 -0.72 -15.02 -10.01
N HIS A 103 -0.23 -13.96 -10.67
CA HIS A 103 -1.07 -12.95 -11.30
C HIS A 103 -0.43 -12.38 -12.57
N GLU A 104 -1.25 -11.72 -13.37
CA GLU A 104 -0.84 -11.06 -14.60
C GLU A 104 -0.25 -9.67 -14.35
N PRO A 105 0.46 -9.08 -15.35
CA PRO A 105 0.89 -7.70 -15.31
C PRO A 105 -0.30 -6.77 -15.07
N ARG A 106 -0.04 -5.68 -14.36
CA ARG A 106 -0.99 -4.58 -14.24
C ARG A 106 -1.01 -3.79 -15.55
N VAL A 107 -2.22 -3.55 -16.06
CA VAL A 107 -2.45 -2.55 -17.10
C VAL A 107 -2.10 -1.16 -16.53
N PRO A 108 -1.18 -0.39 -17.11
CA PRO A 108 -0.95 0.99 -16.70
C PRO A 108 -2.25 1.76 -16.91
N SER A 109 -2.98 2.01 -15.82
CA SER A 109 -4.15 2.87 -15.84
C SER A 109 -3.65 4.27 -16.18
N GLY A 110 -4.03 4.78 -17.36
CA GLY A 110 -3.71 6.14 -17.78
C GLY A 110 -4.11 7.15 -16.71
N THR A 111 -3.24 8.16 -16.51
CA THR A 111 -3.41 9.38 -15.68
C THR A 111 -3.93 9.21 -14.23
N PRO A 112 -3.19 9.69 -13.21
CA PRO A 112 -3.72 9.76 -11.85
C PRO A 112 -4.88 10.78 -11.81
N GLY A 113 -6.11 10.31 -11.61
CA GLY A 113 -7.28 11.20 -11.45
C GLY A 113 -8.63 10.59 -11.82
N GLN A 114 -8.67 9.51 -12.60
CA GLN A 114 -9.90 8.77 -12.89
C GLN A 114 -9.85 7.38 -12.25
N GLU A 115 -9.99 7.33 -10.93
CA GLU A 115 -10.58 6.12 -10.38
C GLU A 115 -12.04 6.09 -10.82
N ASN A 116 -12.40 5.08 -11.62
CA ASN A 116 -13.79 4.72 -11.89
C ASN A 116 -14.42 4.18 -10.60
N ALA A 117 -14.55 5.01 -9.58
CA ALA A 117 -15.54 4.77 -8.56
C ALA A 117 -16.89 4.80 -9.30
N PRO A 118 -17.70 3.73 -9.25
CA PRO A 118 -19.00 3.77 -9.90
C PRO A 118 -19.74 4.98 -9.34
N LEU A 119 -20.32 5.81 -10.23
CA LEU A 119 -20.97 7.09 -9.88
C LEU A 119 -21.84 7.00 -8.61
N ALA A 120 -22.48 5.85 -8.39
CA ALA A 120 -23.24 5.52 -7.20
C ALA A 120 -22.46 5.64 -5.86
N THR A 121 -21.17 5.26 -5.81
CA THR A 121 -20.32 5.38 -4.62
C THR A 121 -19.98 6.84 -4.31
N THR A 122 -19.78 7.64 -5.35
CA THR A 122 -19.55 9.09 -5.24
C THR A 122 -20.81 9.77 -4.71
N ILE A 123 -21.98 9.51 -5.32
CA ILE A 123 -23.27 10.06 -4.88
C ILE A 123 -23.56 9.70 -3.42
N ARG A 124 -23.40 8.43 -3.02
CA ARG A 124 -23.59 8.01 -1.61
C ARG A 124 -22.64 8.71 -0.64
N SER A 125 -21.43 9.04 -1.07
CA SER A 125 -20.46 9.73 -0.20
C SER A 125 -20.84 11.20 0.00
N PHE A 126 -21.40 11.84 -1.03
CA PHE A 126 -21.94 13.19 -0.94
C PHE A 126 -23.19 13.26 -0.05
N THR A 127 -24.15 12.34 -0.20
CA THR A 127 -25.37 12.34 0.62
C THR A 127 -25.06 12.14 2.10
N ASN A 128 -24.14 11.24 2.44
CA ASN A 128 -23.71 11.01 3.83
C ASN A 128 -22.96 12.21 4.45
N LYS A 129 -22.39 13.11 3.64
CA LYS A 129 -21.77 14.35 4.13
C LYS A 129 -22.84 15.41 4.42
N LEU A 130 -23.79 15.57 3.51
CA LEU A 130 -24.91 16.51 3.69
C LEU A 130 -25.76 16.14 4.91
N ASP A 131 -26.02 14.85 5.12
CA ASP A 131 -26.80 14.37 6.26
C ASP A 131 -26.14 14.71 7.62
N ARG A 132 -24.81 14.54 7.71
CA ARG A 132 -24.05 14.95 8.92
C ARG A 132 -24.08 16.45 9.15
N LEU A 133 -23.89 17.24 8.09
CA LEU A 133 -23.92 18.70 8.20
C LEU A 133 -25.29 19.19 8.66
N SER A 134 -26.37 18.60 8.12
CA SER A 134 -27.74 18.90 8.53
C SER A 134 -27.97 18.57 10.00
N HIS A 135 -27.43 17.44 10.48
CA HIS A 135 -27.56 17.03 11.87
C HIS A 135 -26.82 17.98 12.83
N ASP A 136 -25.58 18.36 12.50
CA ASP A 136 -24.79 19.28 13.33
C ASP A 136 -25.43 20.67 13.40
N ILE A 137 -25.99 21.16 12.29
CA ILE A 137 -26.72 22.43 12.25
C ILE A 137 -27.97 22.36 13.13
N ALA A 138 -28.78 21.30 13.01
CA ALA A 138 -29.99 21.13 13.82
C ALA A 138 -29.68 21.06 15.33
N GLN A 139 -28.61 20.37 15.73
CA GLN A 139 -28.16 20.32 17.12
C GLN A 139 -27.62 21.66 17.62
N GLY A 140 -26.97 22.43 16.75
CA GLY A 140 -26.53 23.79 17.05
C GLY A 140 -27.70 24.73 17.35
N PHE A 141 -28.75 24.70 16.53
CA PHE A 141 -29.96 25.50 16.74
C PHE A 141 -30.69 25.14 18.05
N ILE A 142 -30.85 23.86 18.35
CA ILE A 142 -31.50 23.40 19.60
C ILE A 142 -30.73 23.90 20.84
N ARG A 143 -29.39 23.86 20.82
CA ARG A 143 -28.57 24.38 21.93
C ARG A 143 -28.65 25.88 22.10
N ILE A 144 -28.86 26.62 21.00
CA ILE A 144 -29.01 28.08 21.03
C ILE A 144 -30.38 28.43 21.61
N GLU A 145 -31.47 27.77 21.16
CA GLU A 145 -32.82 27.94 21.74
C GLU A 145 -32.83 27.66 23.25
N GLN A 146 -32.26 26.53 23.67
CA GLN A 146 -32.17 26.19 25.11
C GLN A 146 -31.36 27.19 25.94
N ARG A 147 -30.41 27.92 25.34
CA ARG A 147 -29.67 28.98 26.04
C ARG A 147 -30.46 30.28 26.14
N LEU A 148 -31.30 30.57 25.15
CA LEU A 148 -32.15 31.76 25.17
C LEU A 148 -33.28 31.60 26.19
N ASP A 149 -33.87 30.40 26.31
CA ASP A 149 -34.91 30.10 27.32
C ASP A 149 -34.42 30.16 28.78
N ASN A 150 -33.10 30.05 29.01
CA ASN A 150 -32.50 30.14 30.35
C ASN A 150 -32.01 31.56 30.71
N ILE A 151 -32.23 32.54 29.83
CA ILE A 151 -31.83 33.95 30.03
C ILE A 151 -33.04 34.86 30.32
N GLU A 152 -34.27 34.33 30.30
CA GLU A 152 -35.50 35.00 30.76
C GLU A 152 -35.81 34.71 32.23
#